data_AF-A0A3A5IRK5-F1
#
_entry.id   AF-A0A3A5IRK5-F1
#
_cell.length_a   1.000
_cell.length_b   1.000
_cell.length_c   1.000
_cell.angle_alpha   90.00
_cell.angle_beta   90.00
_cell.angle_gamma   90.00
#
_symmetry.space_group_name_H-M   'P 1'
#
loop_
_entity.id
_entity.type
_entity.pdbx_description
1 polymer ?
#
loop_
_entity_poly.entity_id
_entity_poly.type
_entity_poly.pdbx_seq_one_letter_code
_entity_poly.pdbx_strand_id
1 'polypeptide(L)'
;MASQEARVDQEIHVEHKEAGLFVKHTFTRLKAEEPLSIIMPPNALKASYNKKEGKCSFRGQSANIIPAGETFSITYSVKLPSFGTTLLLSDWSIKLKEANAENTIIHFTEEQMREGMWFSGLGSSKMKKLDLIDYYLFQGKGQPGALYWQLKPLKQWKNEKLVVYGESEIGLDHQQLDLIGKSLVDGATIIFTGQHPSYLSDRLIIVKDNQQLSRLAESFITSEVGQNYHFKESEEWLAFLIASYKLGRPTGSEKIRRMYNQLNEQLTEEEEAQWKKQLFDLTKEPITAEQLDNILSEVKGANTAFFVKNKNENKPLQSLFFYDSRSIEVNGSETEMQAIVQNGQLFFPLTETLQSLGYEVKNLTGEKSLLVKRKYNTYRFYPSQHRFILNEEKYGLYENALQTYEGRLYINQKWLQKIFLVEVQNKQSIYIQDLDL
;
A
#
# COMPACT_ATOMS: atom_id res chain seq x y z
N MET A 1 -17.35 -12.72 -31.70
CA MET A 1 -16.00 -12.36 -32.16
C MET A 1 -15.78 -10.91 -31.79
N ALA A 2 -14.86 -10.61 -30.87
CA ALA A 2 -14.53 -9.23 -30.56
C ALA A 2 -13.82 -8.62 -31.77
N SER A 3 -14.39 -7.55 -32.34
CA SER A 3 -13.71 -6.75 -33.36
C SER A 3 -12.41 -6.25 -32.76
N GLN A 4 -11.27 -6.65 -33.32
CA GLN A 4 -9.97 -6.17 -32.86
C GLN A 4 -9.90 -4.67 -33.19
N GLU A 5 -9.89 -3.81 -32.16
CA GLU A 5 -9.82 -2.36 -32.33
C GLU A 5 -8.54 -1.99 -33.10
N ALA A 6 -8.69 -1.14 -34.12
CA ALA A 6 -7.56 -0.73 -34.96
C ALA A 6 -6.57 0.13 -34.16
N ARG A 7 -5.28 0.09 -34.53
CA ARG A 7 -4.24 0.94 -33.93
C ARG A 7 -3.86 2.06 -34.88
N VAL A 8 -3.82 3.28 -34.36
CA VAL A 8 -3.49 4.48 -35.15
C VAL A 8 -2.41 5.31 -34.46
N ASP A 9 -1.66 6.10 -35.22
CA ASP A 9 -0.85 7.18 -34.64
C ASP A 9 -1.55 8.51 -34.84
N GLN A 10 -1.29 9.45 -33.93
CA GLN A 10 -1.87 10.78 -34.02
C GLN A 10 -0.87 11.90 -33.77
N GLU A 11 -1.05 12.97 -34.51
CA GLU A 11 -0.30 14.21 -34.43
C GLU A 11 -1.28 15.38 -34.30
N ILE A 12 -1.12 16.16 -33.24
CA ILE A 12 -2.06 17.21 -32.87
C ILE A 12 -1.31 18.53 -32.80
N HIS A 13 -1.63 19.44 -33.70
CA HIS A 13 -1.15 20.81 -33.66
C HIS A 13 -2.19 21.68 -32.97
N VAL A 14 -1.77 22.39 -31.92
CA VAL A 14 -2.60 23.28 -31.12
C VAL A 14 -1.98 24.67 -31.14
N GLU A 15 -2.77 25.67 -31.50
CA GLU A 15 -2.41 27.08 -31.37
C GLU A 15 -3.40 27.73 -30.40
N HIS A 16 -2.89 28.28 -29.30
CA HIS A 16 -3.71 29.06 -28.38
C HIS A 16 -3.65 30.55 -28.74
N LYS A 17 -4.82 31.08 -29.14
CA LYS A 17 -5.04 32.49 -29.49
C LYS A 17 -6.21 33.04 -28.69
N GLU A 18 -6.47 34.34 -28.79
CA GLU A 18 -7.52 35.04 -28.02
C GLU A 18 -8.91 34.35 -28.06
N ALA A 19 -9.28 33.73 -29.18
CA ALA A 19 -10.56 33.03 -29.34
C ALA A 19 -10.61 31.59 -28.78
N GLY A 20 -9.52 31.08 -28.20
CA GLY A 20 -9.38 29.73 -27.67
C GLY A 20 -8.33 28.90 -28.41
N LEU A 21 -8.46 27.57 -28.33
CA LEU A 21 -7.52 26.65 -28.98
C LEU A 21 -7.95 26.37 -30.42
N PHE A 22 -7.03 26.52 -31.36
CA PHE A 22 -7.17 26.08 -32.75
C PHE A 22 -6.41 24.78 -32.91
N VAL A 23 -7.13 23.71 -33.26
CA VAL A 23 -6.58 22.35 -33.28
C VAL A 23 -6.63 21.79 -34.69
N LYS A 24 -5.49 21.28 -35.17
CA LYS A 24 -5.40 20.38 -36.32
C LYS A 24 -4.98 19.01 -35.82
N HIS A 25 -5.90 18.07 -35.88
CA HIS A 25 -5.72 16.69 -35.44
C HIS A 25 -5.54 15.80 -36.67
N THR A 26 -4.40 15.13 -36.77
CA THR A 26 -4.08 14.21 -37.86
C THR A 26 -3.95 12.80 -37.31
N PHE A 27 -4.67 11.87 -37.92
CA PHE A 27 -4.57 10.43 -37.67
C PHE A 27 -3.84 9.78 -38.85
N THR A 28 -2.97 8.83 -38.56
CA THR A 28 -2.20 8.05 -39.54
C THR A 28 -2.31 6.56 -39.26
N ARG A 29 -1.91 5.72 -40.23
CA ARG A 29 -2.10 4.26 -40.22
C ARG A 29 -3.58 3.84 -40.19
N LEU A 30 -4.44 4.66 -40.79
CA LEU A 30 -5.84 4.32 -41.00
C LEU A 30 -5.97 3.28 -42.10
N LYS A 31 -6.99 2.44 -42.02
CA LYS A 31 -7.38 1.60 -43.16
C LYS A 31 -8.18 2.44 -44.14
N ALA A 32 -7.70 2.52 -45.38
CA ALA A 32 -8.38 3.27 -46.42
C ALA A 32 -9.78 2.67 -46.68
N GLU A 33 -10.75 3.55 -46.96
CA GLU A 33 -12.13 3.18 -47.35
C GLU A 33 -12.96 2.45 -46.28
N GLU A 34 -12.44 2.24 -45.07
CA GLU A 34 -13.20 1.75 -43.93
C GLU A 34 -13.85 2.90 -43.14
N PRO A 35 -15.15 2.81 -42.77
CA PRO A 35 -15.80 3.86 -42.00
C PRO A 35 -15.23 3.97 -40.58
N LEU A 36 -15.04 5.19 -40.12
CA LEU A 36 -14.52 5.54 -38.79
C LEU A 36 -15.48 6.50 -38.09
N SER A 37 -15.87 6.18 -36.86
CA SER A 37 -16.69 7.05 -36.03
C SER A 37 -15.81 7.95 -35.19
N ILE A 38 -15.91 9.25 -35.43
CA ILE A 38 -15.25 10.28 -34.63
C ILE A 38 -16.21 10.84 -33.58
N ILE A 39 -15.69 11.08 -32.39
CA ILE A 39 -16.35 11.81 -31.30
C ILE A 39 -15.62 13.14 -31.13
N MET A 40 -16.33 14.23 -31.39
CA MET A 40 -15.81 15.58 -31.20
C MET A 40 -15.80 15.95 -29.72
N PRO A 41 -14.83 16.75 -29.26
CA PRO A 41 -14.86 17.25 -27.90
C PRO A 41 -16.12 18.13 -27.68
N PRO A 42 -16.74 18.12 -26.48
CA PRO A 42 -18.04 18.78 -26.25
C PRO A 42 -18.07 20.27 -26.60
N ASN A 43 -16.94 20.95 -26.40
CA ASN A 43 -16.78 22.39 -26.65
C ASN A 43 -16.16 22.69 -28.04
N ALA A 44 -16.17 21.73 -28.95
CA ALA A 44 -15.68 21.91 -30.31
C ALA A 44 -16.61 22.84 -31.11
N LEU A 45 -16.00 23.80 -31.78
CA LEU A 45 -16.65 24.73 -32.70
C LEU A 45 -15.98 24.63 -34.06
N LYS A 46 -16.77 24.84 -35.13
CA LYS A 46 -16.29 25.03 -36.51
C LYS A 46 -15.41 23.88 -37.04
N ALA A 47 -15.79 22.64 -36.76
CA ALA A 47 -15.06 21.47 -37.23
C ALA A 47 -15.13 21.32 -38.76
N SER A 48 -13.98 21.12 -39.40
CA SER A 48 -13.87 20.97 -40.85
C SER A 48 -12.70 20.07 -41.28
N TYR A 49 -12.83 19.46 -42.44
CA TYR A 49 -11.83 18.57 -43.06
C TYR A 49 -11.88 18.70 -44.58
N ASN A 50 -10.81 18.27 -45.24
CA ASN A 50 -10.72 18.30 -46.69
C ASN A 50 -11.19 16.96 -47.29
N LYS A 51 -12.11 17.03 -48.27
CA LYS A 51 -12.46 15.93 -49.17
C LYS A 51 -11.88 16.20 -50.56
N LYS A 52 -11.80 15.16 -51.40
CA LYS A 52 -11.37 15.28 -52.81
C LYS A 52 -12.15 16.36 -53.60
N GLU A 53 -13.40 16.66 -53.21
CA GLU A 53 -14.29 17.63 -53.88
C GLU A 53 -14.49 18.96 -53.12
N GLY A 54 -13.69 19.25 -52.08
CA GLY A 54 -13.75 20.52 -51.35
C GLY A 54 -13.73 20.38 -49.83
N LYS A 55 -13.98 21.50 -49.13
CA LYS A 55 -13.97 21.56 -47.66
C LYS A 55 -15.32 21.16 -47.09
N CYS A 56 -15.36 20.13 -46.25
CA CYS A 56 -16.57 19.68 -45.59
C CYS A 56 -16.60 20.20 -44.14
N SER A 57 -17.77 20.66 -43.68
CA SER A 57 -18.00 21.06 -42.28
C SER A 57 -18.89 20.03 -41.58
N PHE A 58 -18.65 19.80 -40.29
CA PHE A 58 -19.48 18.93 -39.46
C PHE A 58 -20.44 19.76 -38.60
N ARG A 59 -21.64 19.22 -38.37
CA ARG A 59 -22.58 19.69 -37.33
C ARG A 59 -22.91 18.51 -36.43
N GLY A 60 -22.62 18.62 -35.13
CA GLY A 60 -22.87 17.56 -34.14
C GLY A 60 -21.63 17.14 -33.36
N GLN A 61 -21.82 16.30 -32.33
CA GLN A 61 -20.75 15.79 -31.45
C GLN A 61 -20.14 14.48 -31.93
N SER A 62 -20.68 13.88 -32.99
CA SER A 62 -20.12 12.70 -33.63
C SER A 62 -20.31 12.77 -35.14
N ALA A 63 -19.42 12.10 -35.87
CA ALA A 63 -19.57 11.93 -37.31
C ALA A 63 -18.95 10.60 -37.74
N ASN A 64 -19.50 10.03 -38.81
CA ASN A 64 -18.90 8.89 -39.49
C ASN A 64 -18.18 9.42 -40.72
N ILE A 65 -16.89 9.09 -40.83
CA ILE A 65 -16.03 9.51 -41.93
C ILE A 65 -15.49 8.28 -42.63
N ILE A 66 -15.26 8.39 -43.94
CA ILE A 66 -14.57 7.37 -44.73
C ILE A 66 -13.27 8.03 -45.19
N PRO A 67 -12.11 7.67 -44.61
CA PRO A 67 -10.84 8.26 -44.99
C PRO A 67 -10.46 7.76 -46.38
N ALA A 68 -10.03 8.70 -47.24
CA ALA A 68 -9.65 8.39 -48.63
C ALA A 68 -8.27 7.71 -48.74
N GLY A 69 -7.57 7.54 -47.63
CA GLY A 69 -6.24 6.95 -47.54
C GLY A 69 -5.83 6.71 -46.09
N GLU A 70 -4.57 6.41 -45.85
CA GLU A 70 -4.06 6.04 -44.52
C GLU A 70 -3.90 7.22 -43.55
N THR A 71 -4.09 8.44 -44.03
CA THR A 71 -3.98 9.68 -43.25
C THR A 71 -5.24 10.51 -43.37
N PHE A 72 -5.69 11.05 -42.24
CA PHE A 72 -6.86 11.92 -42.19
C PHE A 72 -6.66 13.06 -41.18
N SER A 73 -6.98 14.30 -41.60
CA SER A 73 -6.85 15.47 -40.73
C SER A 73 -8.18 16.21 -40.56
N ILE A 74 -8.45 16.60 -39.32
CA ILE A 74 -9.59 17.43 -38.93
C ILE A 74 -9.06 18.71 -38.30
N THR A 75 -9.68 19.83 -38.63
CA THR A 75 -9.44 21.13 -37.99
C THR A 75 -10.67 21.56 -37.22
N TYR A 76 -10.49 22.05 -36.00
CA TYR A 76 -11.59 22.55 -35.16
C TYR A 76 -11.04 23.57 -34.15
N SER A 77 -11.94 24.31 -33.51
CA SER A 77 -11.59 25.20 -32.40
C SER A 77 -12.23 24.71 -31.10
N VAL A 78 -11.56 24.88 -29.98
CA VAL A 78 -12.09 24.58 -28.64
C VAL A 78 -12.16 25.88 -27.86
N LYS A 79 -13.36 26.24 -27.43
CA LYS A 79 -13.53 27.39 -26.53
C LYS A 79 -12.97 27.04 -25.16
N LEU A 80 -12.09 27.88 -24.63
CA LEU A 80 -11.60 27.71 -23.27
C LEU A 80 -12.69 28.07 -22.25
N PRO A 81 -12.83 27.31 -21.16
CA PRO A 81 -13.65 27.73 -20.03
C PRO A 81 -13.02 28.96 -19.36
N SER A 82 -13.79 29.71 -18.57
CA SER A 82 -13.20 30.76 -17.73
C SER A 82 -12.19 30.16 -16.76
N PHE A 83 -11.00 30.74 -16.68
CA PHE A 83 -9.91 30.28 -15.81
C PHE A 83 -9.31 31.45 -15.03
N GLY A 84 -8.72 31.12 -13.88
CA GLY A 84 -7.96 32.07 -13.07
C GLY A 84 -6.48 31.75 -13.16
N THR A 85 -5.92 31.22 -12.07
CA THR A 85 -4.50 30.82 -11.99
C THR A 85 -4.24 29.42 -12.54
N THR A 86 -5.28 28.65 -12.87
CA THR A 86 -5.18 27.27 -13.38
C THR A 86 -6.27 26.96 -14.40
N LEU A 87 -5.97 26.05 -15.32
CA LEU A 87 -6.87 25.58 -16.37
C LEU A 87 -6.65 24.08 -16.61
N LEU A 88 -7.73 23.28 -16.56
CA LEU A 88 -7.71 21.85 -16.87
C LEU A 88 -8.64 21.57 -18.04
N LEU A 89 -8.12 20.89 -19.06
CA LEU A 89 -8.84 20.46 -20.24
C LEU A 89 -8.83 18.93 -20.32
N SER A 90 -9.89 18.28 -19.82
CA SER A 90 -9.99 16.81 -19.83
C SER A 90 -10.42 16.23 -21.17
N ASP A 91 -11.23 16.96 -21.95
CA ASP A 91 -11.86 16.47 -23.18
C ASP A 91 -11.79 17.51 -24.31
N TRP A 92 -10.57 17.78 -24.77
CA TRP A 92 -10.26 18.78 -25.80
C TRP A 92 -9.84 18.17 -27.15
N SER A 93 -9.61 16.85 -27.19
CA SER A 93 -9.15 16.10 -28.37
C SER A 93 -10.25 15.20 -28.95
N ILE A 94 -10.16 14.87 -30.23
CA ILE A 94 -11.07 13.94 -30.90
C ILE A 94 -10.78 12.52 -30.44
N LYS A 95 -11.83 11.73 -30.19
CA LYS A 95 -11.73 10.29 -29.88
C LYS A 95 -12.28 9.47 -31.04
N LEU A 96 -11.67 8.32 -31.31
CA LEU A 96 -12.14 7.33 -32.29
C LEU A 96 -12.85 6.20 -31.55
N LYS A 97 -14.01 5.73 -32.04
CA LYS A 97 -14.72 4.61 -31.38
C LYS A 97 -14.12 3.26 -31.73
N GLU A 98 -13.67 3.08 -32.97
CA GLU A 98 -13.22 1.79 -33.51
C GLU A 98 -11.70 1.63 -33.46
N ALA A 99 -10.97 2.63 -32.95
CA ALA A 99 -9.52 2.65 -32.97
C ALA A 99 -8.91 3.27 -31.70
N ASN A 100 -7.79 2.71 -31.26
CA ASN A 100 -6.97 3.24 -30.20
C ASN A 100 -5.70 3.91 -30.75
N ALA A 101 -5.36 5.05 -30.17
CA ALA A 101 -4.07 5.67 -30.43
C ALA A 101 -2.95 4.84 -29.79
N GLU A 102 -1.96 4.47 -30.59
CA GLU A 102 -0.74 3.80 -30.13
C GLU A 102 0.30 4.84 -29.71
N ASN A 103 0.53 5.86 -30.55
CA ASN A 103 1.42 6.98 -30.24
C ASN A 103 0.74 8.33 -30.51
N THR A 104 1.06 9.31 -29.67
CA THR A 104 0.58 10.69 -29.79
C THR A 104 1.75 11.65 -29.74
N ILE A 105 1.74 12.62 -30.65
CA ILE A 105 2.59 13.81 -30.61
C ILE A 105 1.67 15.04 -30.57
N ILE A 106 1.93 15.95 -29.64
CA ILE A 106 1.24 17.23 -29.54
C ILE A 106 2.26 18.35 -29.71
N HIS A 107 2.04 19.17 -30.72
CA HIS A 107 2.72 20.43 -30.95
C HIS A 107 1.82 21.54 -30.43
N PHE A 108 2.20 22.18 -29.31
CA PHE A 108 1.39 23.22 -28.68
C PHE A 108 2.11 24.56 -28.74
N THR A 109 1.47 25.55 -29.37
CA THR A 109 1.95 26.92 -29.50
C THR A 109 1.10 27.83 -28.63
N GLU A 110 1.73 28.47 -27.65
CA GLU A 110 1.09 29.38 -26.69
C GLU A 110 1.44 30.84 -27.01
N GLU A 111 0.44 31.65 -27.37
CA GLU A 111 0.60 33.08 -27.68
C GLU A 111 0.08 34.01 -26.57
N GLN A 112 -0.79 33.52 -25.68
CA GLN A 112 -1.56 34.32 -24.72
C GLN A 112 -1.11 34.12 -23.27
N MET A 113 -1.07 32.87 -22.79
CA MET A 113 -0.85 32.47 -21.39
C MET A 113 0.62 32.14 -21.08
N ARG A 114 1.53 33.04 -21.48
CA ARG A 114 2.99 32.81 -21.51
C ARG A 114 3.70 32.93 -20.15
N GLU A 115 3.03 33.47 -19.14
CA GLU A 115 3.57 33.56 -17.78
C GLU A 115 3.55 32.20 -17.05
N GLY A 116 2.65 31.31 -17.45
CA GLY A 116 2.49 29.98 -16.88
C GLY A 116 3.18 28.87 -17.67
N MET A 117 2.80 27.64 -17.36
CA MET A 117 3.34 26.43 -17.99
C MET A 117 2.24 25.42 -18.29
N TRP A 118 2.34 24.76 -19.46
CA TRP A 118 1.49 23.66 -19.87
C TRP A 118 2.10 22.30 -19.52
N PHE A 119 1.22 21.37 -19.14
CA PHE A 119 1.51 20.00 -18.75
C PHE A 119 0.56 19.03 -19.46
N SER A 120 1.04 17.81 -19.69
CA SER A 120 0.29 16.73 -20.32
C SER A 120 0.58 15.41 -19.60
N GLY A 121 -0.34 14.45 -19.72
CA GLY A 121 -0.11 13.06 -19.32
C GLY A 121 0.74 12.23 -20.30
N LEU A 122 1.32 12.85 -21.34
CA LEU A 122 2.21 12.22 -22.32
C LEU A 122 3.69 12.36 -21.94
N GLY A 123 4.03 12.29 -20.65
CA GLY A 123 5.40 12.36 -20.17
C GLY A 123 6.05 13.76 -20.23
N SER A 124 7.38 13.78 -20.38
CA SER A 124 8.18 15.00 -20.27
C SER A 124 7.91 15.93 -21.44
N SER A 125 7.68 17.20 -21.14
CA SER A 125 7.53 18.22 -22.16
C SER A 125 8.90 18.71 -22.61
N LYS A 126 9.07 18.94 -23.93
CA LYS A 126 10.16 19.77 -24.43
C LYS A 126 9.60 21.16 -24.69
N MET A 127 10.13 22.16 -24.00
CA MET A 127 9.67 23.54 -24.10
C MET A 127 10.75 24.43 -24.71
N LYS A 128 10.35 25.32 -25.61
CA LYS A 128 11.19 26.41 -26.13
C LYS A 128 10.43 27.73 -26.03
N LYS A 129 10.97 28.68 -25.25
CA LYS A 129 10.49 30.07 -25.23
C LYS A 129 11.07 30.82 -26.43
N LEU A 130 10.21 31.51 -27.18
CA LEU A 130 10.57 32.40 -28.29
C LEU A 130 10.05 33.81 -27.99
N ASP A 131 10.35 34.79 -28.82
CA ASP A 131 10.02 36.19 -28.52
C ASP A 131 8.51 36.43 -28.36
N LEU A 132 7.71 35.82 -29.24
CA LEU A 132 6.26 36.03 -29.30
C LEU A 132 5.44 34.83 -28.83
N ILE A 133 6.04 33.65 -28.77
CA ILE A 133 5.33 32.39 -28.51
C ILE A 133 6.13 31.50 -27.58
N ASP A 134 5.44 30.64 -26.84
CA ASP A 134 6.03 29.51 -26.13
C ASP A 134 5.61 28.22 -26.83
N TYR A 135 6.60 27.42 -27.23
CA TYR A 135 6.36 26.17 -27.95
C TYR A 135 6.60 24.97 -27.03
N TYR A 136 5.65 24.05 -27.00
CA TYR A 136 5.72 22.79 -26.26
C TYR A 136 5.56 21.62 -27.21
N LEU A 137 6.37 20.59 -27.00
CA LEU A 137 6.24 19.28 -27.62
C LEU A 137 5.95 18.25 -26.53
N PHE A 138 4.79 17.62 -26.60
CA PHE A 138 4.42 16.48 -25.75
C PHE A 138 4.36 15.21 -26.60
N GLN A 139 4.93 14.10 -26.12
CA GLN A 139 4.98 12.87 -26.89
C GLN A 139 4.94 11.64 -25.98
N GLY A 140 4.01 10.74 -26.25
CA GLY A 140 3.85 9.51 -25.48
C GLY A 140 2.97 8.49 -26.18
N LYS A 141 2.87 7.30 -25.58
CA LYS A 141 1.96 6.24 -26.06
C LYS A 141 0.52 6.54 -25.68
N GLY A 142 -0.46 6.07 -26.43
CA GLY A 142 -1.88 6.17 -26.07
C GLY A 142 -2.55 7.46 -26.51
N GLN A 143 -3.71 7.74 -25.92
CA GLN A 143 -4.52 8.94 -26.19
C GLN A 143 -3.90 10.22 -25.60
N PRO A 144 -4.27 11.43 -26.08
CA PRO A 144 -3.62 12.69 -25.69
C PRO A 144 -3.80 13.04 -24.21
N GLY A 145 -4.88 12.51 -23.61
CA GLY A 145 -5.24 12.77 -22.21
C GLY A 145 -5.58 14.24 -21.94
N ALA A 146 -5.59 14.57 -20.66
CA ALA A 146 -5.85 15.93 -20.20
C ALA A 146 -4.63 16.85 -20.46
N LEU A 147 -4.92 18.11 -20.78
CA LEU A 147 -3.95 19.20 -20.73
C LEU A 147 -4.21 20.04 -19.48
N TYR A 148 -3.15 20.39 -18.77
CA TYR A 148 -3.22 21.23 -17.59
C TYR A 148 -2.30 22.43 -17.75
N TRP A 149 -2.76 23.59 -17.33
CA TRP A 149 -1.95 24.80 -17.23
C TRP A 149 -2.07 25.40 -15.84
N GLN A 150 -0.95 25.95 -15.36
CA GLN A 150 -0.97 26.82 -14.20
C GLN A 150 -0.02 28.01 -14.37
N LEU A 151 -0.40 29.13 -13.76
CA LEU A 151 0.33 30.39 -13.80
C LEU A 151 1.71 30.28 -13.12
N LYS A 152 1.78 29.60 -11.98
CA LYS A 152 3.06 29.43 -11.28
C LYS A 152 3.86 28.31 -11.95
N PRO A 153 5.09 28.55 -12.42
CA PRO A 153 5.88 27.50 -13.06
C PRO A 153 6.28 26.41 -12.06
N LEU A 154 6.40 25.17 -12.54
CA LEU A 154 6.85 24.02 -11.75
C LEU A 154 8.20 23.51 -12.28
N LYS A 155 8.95 22.86 -11.39
CA LYS A 155 10.14 22.11 -11.75
C LYS A 155 9.76 20.67 -12.11
N GLN A 156 10.47 20.10 -13.06
CA GLN A 156 10.28 18.71 -13.48
C GLN A 156 11.33 17.82 -12.81
N TRP A 157 10.88 16.66 -12.34
CA TRP A 157 11.70 15.53 -11.93
C TRP A 157 11.26 14.29 -12.69
N LYS A 158 12.21 13.38 -12.88
CA LYS A 158 11.94 12.13 -13.57
C LYS A 158 12.26 10.98 -12.63
N ASN A 159 11.28 10.09 -12.50
CA ASN A 159 11.49 8.75 -11.98
C ASN A 159 11.53 7.77 -13.17
N GLU A 160 11.95 6.52 -12.96
CA GLU A 160 12.05 5.49 -13.99
C GLU A 160 10.78 5.36 -14.84
N LYS A 161 9.60 5.41 -14.20
CA LYS A 161 8.30 5.25 -14.85
C LYS A 161 7.45 6.52 -14.97
N LEU A 162 7.71 7.53 -14.14
CA LEU A 162 6.84 8.69 -13.98
C LEU A 162 7.57 10.01 -14.27
N VAL A 163 6.79 10.99 -14.73
CA VAL A 163 7.23 12.38 -14.80
C VAL A 163 6.54 13.14 -13.69
N VAL A 164 7.32 13.78 -12.81
CA VAL A 164 6.80 14.45 -11.63
C VAL A 164 7.06 15.94 -11.76
N TYR A 165 6.07 16.78 -11.46
CA TYR A 165 6.21 18.23 -11.42
C TYR A 165 5.80 18.78 -10.05
N GLY A 166 6.43 19.86 -9.62
CA GLY A 166 6.11 20.52 -8.35
C GLY A 166 6.99 21.73 -8.07
N GLU A 167 6.76 22.39 -6.95
CA GLU A 167 7.51 23.62 -6.59
C GLU A 167 8.92 23.30 -6.08
N SER A 168 9.06 22.20 -5.34
CA SER A 168 10.32 21.71 -4.77
C SER A 168 10.32 20.18 -4.75
N GLU A 169 11.51 19.60 -4.94
CA GLU A 169 11.74 18.15 -4.80
C GLU A 169 11.82 17.74 -3.33
N ILE A 170 12.25 18.69 -2.49
CA ILE A 170 12.53 18.46 -1.08
C ILE A 170 11.24 18.04 -0.40
N GLY A 171 11.24 16.81 0.11
CA GLY A 171 10.13 16.23 0.84
C GLY A 171 9.17 15.40 -0.02
N LEU A 172 9.44 15.13 -1.31
CA LEU A 172 8.65 14.15 -2.06
C LEU A 172 8.84 12.74 -1.50
N ASP A 173 7.73 12.01 -1.37
CA ASP A 173 7.74 10.61 -0.93
C ASP A 173 7.99 9.69 -2.12
N HIS A 174 9.28 9.43 -2.40
CA HIS A 174 9.72 8.59 -3.53
C HIS A 174 9.16 7.16 -3.46
N GLN A 175 9.03 6.59 -2.27
CA GLN A 175 8.47 5.25 -2.10
C GLN A 175 7.01 5.19 -2.57
N GLN A 176 6.20 6.19 -2.24
CA GLN A 176 4.81 6.25 -2.70
C GLN A 176 4.72 6.49 -4.21
N LEU A 177 5.64 7.29 -4.76
CA LEU A 177 5.74 7.49 -6.22
C LEU A 177 6.07 6.18 -6.94
N ASP A 178 7.00 5.38 -6.41
CA ASP A 178 7.37 4.08 -6.98
C ASP A 178 6.20 3.09 -6.94
N LEU A 179 5.44 3.07 -5.84
CA LEU A 179 4.27 2.21 -5.69
C LEU A 179 3.18 2.59 -6.71
N ILE A 180 2.84 3.87 -6.80
CA ILE A 180 1.86 4.35 -7.78
C ILE A 180 2.36 4.12 -9.21
N GLY A 181 3.65 4.32 -9.47
CA GLY A 181 4.25 4.12 -10.78
C GLY A 181 4.18 2.69 -11.31
N LYS A 182 3.95 1.69 -10.45
CA LYS A 182 3.70 0.30 -10.88
C LYS A 182 2.29 0.11 -11.46
N SER A 183 1.33 0.94 -11.05
CA SER A 183 -0.08 0.83 -11.43
C SER A 183 -0.48 1.76 -12.57
N LEU A 184 0.31 2.81 -12.83
CA LEU A 184 0.08 3.75 -13.91
C LEU A 184 0.76 3.32 -15.21
N VAL A 185 0.32 3.91 -16.32
CA VAL A 185 0.97 3.73 -17.62
C VAL A 185 2.35 4.40 -17.62
N ASP A 186 3.29 3.79 -18.33
CA ASP A 186 4.64 4.35 -18.47
C ASP A 186 4.59 5.78 -19.03
N GLY A 187 5.31 6.68 -18.38
CA GLY A 187 5.35 8.10 -18.73
C GLY A 187 4.16 8.91 -18.22
N ALA A 188 3.32 8.35 -17.34
CA ALA A 188 2.30 9.13 -16.64
C ALA A 188 2.92 10.30 -15.85
N THR A 189 2.16 11.38 -15.77
CA THR A 189 2.55 12.63 -15.14
C THR A 189 1.85 12.83 -13.80
N ILE A 190 2.60 13.14 -12.75
CA ILE A 190 2.08 13.55 -11.44
C ILE A 190 2.48 15.00 -11.19
N ILE A 191 1.51 15.84 -10.81
CA ILE A 191 1.70 17.26 -10.52
C ILE A 191 1.39 17.52 -9.04
N PHE A 192 2.38 18.01 -8.29
CA PHE A 192 2.24 18.47 -6.91
C PHE A 192 1.98 19.97 -6.91
N THR A 193 0.73 20.36 -6.65
CA THR A 193 0.34 21.78 -6.64
C THR A 193 -0.88 22.04 -5.75
N GLY A 194 -0.83 23.15 -5.02
CA GLY A 194 -1.99 23.67 -4.29
C GLY A 194 -2.90 24.59 -5.11
N GLN A 195 -2.56 24.84 -6.38
CA GLN A 195 -3.26 25.82 -7.24
C GLN A 195 -4.53 25.26 -7.90
N HIS A 196 -4.72 23.93 -7.90
CA HIS A 196 -5.88 23.27 -8.51
C HIS A 196 -6.39 22.15 -7.59
N PRO A 197 -7.70 21.87 -7.57
CA PRO A 197 -8.25 20.67 -6.92
C PRO A 197 -7.58 19.39 -7.43
N SER A 198 -7.66 18.33 -6.63
CA SER A 198 -7.10 17.04 -7.04
C SER A 198 -7.76 16.54 -8.33
N TYR A 199 -6.97 15.94 -9.22
CA TYR A 199 -7.44 15.35 -10.47
C TYR A 199 -6.78 13.97 -10.63
N LEU A 200 -7.54 13.01 -11.14
CA LEU A 200 -7.07 11.64 -11.33
C LEU A 200 -7.52 11.14 -12.70
N SER A 201 -6.54 10.70 -13.48
CA SER A 201 -6.70 9.90 -14.69
C SER A 201 -5.59 8.85 -14.74
N ASP A 202 -5.63 7.95 -15.72
CA ASP A 202 -4.59 6.95 -15.96
C ASP A 202 -3.21 7.55 -16.27
N ARG A 203 -3.17 8.82 -16.72
CA ARG A 203 -1.98 9.47 -17.31
C ARG A 203 -1.59 10.79 -16.67
N LEU A 204 -2.54 11.52 -16.11
CA LEU A 204 -2.31 12.79 -15.44
C LEU A 204 -2.97 12.78 -14.07
N ILE A 205 -2.18 13.04 -13.05
CA ILE A 205 -2.60 13.08 -11.66
C ILE A 205 -2.19 14.42 -11.07
N ILE A 206 -3.11 15.11 -10.42
CA ILE A 206 -2.85 16.35 -9.69
C ILE A 206 -3.14 16.08 -8.22
N VAL A 207 -2.13 16.24 -7.38
CA VAL A 207 -2.20 16.10 -5.92
C VAL A 207 -1.66 17.35 -5.25
N LYS A 208 -2.20 17.67 -4.08
CA LYS A 208 -1.75 18.84 -3.31
C LYS A 208 -0.45 18.57 -2.55
N ASP A 209 -0.33 17.39 -1.98
CA ASP A 209 0.68 17.04 -0.98
C ASP A 209 0.89 15.52 -0.91
N ASN A 210 1.89 15.10 -0.12
CA ASN A 210 2.18 13.69 0.10
C ASN A 210 1.05 12.95 0.83
N GLN A 211 0.19 13.63 1.59
CA GLN A 211 -0.92 12.96 2.24
C GLN A 211 -1.97 12.51 1.21
N GLN A 212 -2.22 13.32 0.18
CA GLN A 212 -3.03 12.92 -0.96
C GLN A 212 -2.37 11.80 -1.78
N LEU A 213 -1.07 11.92 -2.06
CA LEU A 213 -0.30 10.88 -2.74
C LEU A 213 -0.37 9.54 -1.99
N SER A 214 -0.16 9.57 -0.68
CA SER A 214 -0.18 8.39 0.18
C SER A 214 -1.55 7.72 0.22
N ARG A 215 -2.65 8.50 0.25
CA ARG A 215 -4.01 7.96 0.14
C ARG A 215 -4.27 7.34 -1.24
N LEU A 216 -3.72 7.94 -2.30
CA LEU A 216 -3.85 7.42 -3.65
C LEU A 216 -3.11 6.08 -3.80
N ALA A 217 -1.87 6.01 -3.32
CA ALA A 217 -1.10 4.76 -3.27
C ALA A 217 -1.85 3.68 -2.50
N GLU A 218 -2.41 4.02 -1.34
CA GLU A 218 -3.23 3.10 -0.54
C GLU A 218 -4.44 2.57 -1.31
N SER A 219 -5.14 3.44 -2.05
CA SER A 219 -6.25 3.03 -2.90
C SER A 219 -5.81 2.09 -4.03
N PHE A 220 -4.68 2.37 -4.69
CA PHE A 220 -4.15 1.52 -5.75
C PHE A 220 -3.74 0.16 -5.22
N ILE A 221 -2.97 0.12 -4.13
CA ILE A 221 -2.49 -1.13 -3.52
C ILE A 221 -3.65 -1.94 -2.95
N THR A 222 -4.64 -1.32 -2.30
CA THR A 222 -5.80 -2.05 -1.78
C THR A 222 -6.62 -2.66 -2.91
N SER A 223 -6.79 -1.93 -4.02
CA SER A 223 -7.45 -2.45 -5.22
C SER A 223 -6.67 -3.60 -5.87
N GLU A 224 -5.34 -3.47 -5.99
CA GLU A 224 -4.46 -4.53 -6.47
C GLU A 224 -4.59 -5.79 -5.59
N VAL A 225 -4.57 -5.62 -4.26
CA VAL A 225 -4.72 -6.75 -3.33
C VAL A 225 -6.09 -7.40 -3.49
N GLY A 226 -7.16 -6.62 -3.60
CA GLY A 226 -8.51 -7.18 -3.80
C GLY A 226 -8.69 -7.91 -5.14
N GLN A 227 -7.88 -7.59 -6.16
CA GLN A 227 -7.93 -8.26 -7.47
C GLN A 227 -7.05 -9.52 -7.53
N ASN A 228 -5.90 -9.50 -6.84
CA ASN A 228 -4.87 -10.52 -6.98
C ASN A 228 -4.86 -11.57 -5.86
N TYR A 229 -5.58 -11.32 -4.77
CA TYR A 229 -5.65 -12.22 -3.62
C TYR A 229 -7.09 -12.66 -3.40
N HIS A 230 -7.26 -13.92 -3.02
CA HIS A 230 -8.55 -14.49 -2.65
C HIS A 230 -8.56 -14.72 -1.15
N PHE A 231 -9.64 -14.32 -0.48
CA PHE A 231 -9.78 -14.46 0.96
C PHE A 231 -10.97 -15.38 1.25
N LYS A 232 -10.88 -16.14 2.34
CA LYS A 232 -12.05 -16.84 2.86
C LYS A 232 -13.10 -15.81 3.29
N GLU A 233 -14.38 -16.17 3.15
CA GLU A 233 -15.49 -15.34 3.62
C GLU A 233 -15.27 -14.93 5.09
N SER A 234 -15.52 -13.65 5.40
CA SER A 234 -15.30 -13.01 6.71
C SER A 234 -13.83 -12.77 7.10
N GLU A 235 -12.88 -13.08 6.22
CA GLU A 235 -11.44 -12.86 6.42
C GLU A 235 -10.85 -11.85 5.43
N GLU A 236 -11.69 -11.06 4.75
CA GLU A 236 -11.28 -10.01 3.81
C GLU A 236 -10.47 -8.89 4.48
N TRP A 237 -10.57 -8.75 5.81
CA TRP A 237 -9.77 -7.81 6.60
C TRP A 237 -8.26 -8.06 6.47
N LEU A 238 -7.86 -9.30 6.14
CA LEU A 238 -6.46 -9.67 5.88
C LEU A 238 -5.87 -8.93 4.68
N ALA A 239 -6.71 -8.46 3.73
CA ALA A 239 -6.28 -7.64 2.61
C ALA A 239 -5.55 -6.37 3.08
N PHE A 240 -6.01 -5.73 4.16
CA PHE A 240 -5.38 -4.53 4.68
C PHE A 240 -4.03 -4.81 5.32
N LEU A 241 -3.80 -6.01 5.87
CA LEU A 241 -2.49 -6.39 6.37
C LEU A 241 -1.50 -6.57 5.21
N ILE A 242 -1.90 -7.27 4.15
CA ILE A 242 -1.08 -7.42 2.92
C ILE A 242 -0.79 -6.04 2.31
N ALA A 243 -1.81 -5.18 2.20
CA ALA A 243 -1.65 -3.81 1.74
C ALA A 243 -0.69 -3.02 2.62
N SER A 244 -0.74 -3.17 3.95
CA SER A 244 0.18 -2.50 4.87
C SER A 244 1.63 -2.87 4.59
N TYR A 245 1.92 -4.15 4.38
CA TYR A 245 3.27 -4.61 4.03
C TYR A 245 3.72 -4.16 2.63
N LYS A 246 2.82 -4.11 1.64
CA LYS A 246 3.14 -3.54 0.31
C LYS A 246 3.40 -2.03 0.36
N LEU A 247 2.66 -1.30 1.20
CA LEU A 247 2.82 0.15 1.41
C LEU A 247 4.03 0.49 2.28
N GLY A 248 4.51 -0.45 3.11
CA GLY A 248 5.53 -0.21 4.14
C GLY A 248 5.02 0.60 5.34
N ARG A 249 3.70 0.71 5.52
CA ARG A 249 3.07 1.45 6.61
C ARG A 249 1.70 0.85 6.95
N PRO A 250 1.20 0.99 8.19
CA PRO A 250 -0.09 0.43 8.56
C PRO A 250 -1.26 1.13 7.84
N THR A 251 -2.22 0.33 7.35
CA THR A 251 -3.52 0.74 6.79
C THR A 251 -4.67 -0.09 7.41
N GLY A 252 -5.91 0.22 7.07
CA GLY A 252 -7.11 -0.44 7.58
C GLY A 252 -7.56 0.09 8.94
N SER A 253 -8.32 -0.75 9.64
CA SER A 253 -8.87 -0.45 10.97
C SER A 253 -7.77 -0.28 12.02
N GLU A 254 -8.06 0.45 13.10
CA GLU A 254 -7.10 0.68 14.20
C GLU A 254 -6.52 -0.64 14.75
N LYS A 255 -7.33 -1.70 14.79
CA LYS A 255 -6.90 -3.03 15.21
C LYS A 255 -5.83 -3.59 14.27
N ILE A 256 -6.07 -3.54 12.95
CA ILE A 256 -5.12 -4.01 11.93
C ILE A 256 -3.81 -3.22 11.98
N ARG A 257 -3.90 -1.90 12.14
CA ARG A 257 -2.71 -1.03 12.27
C ARG A 257 -1.85 -1.43 13.47
N ARG A 258 -2.47 -1.73 14.61
CA ARG A 258 -1.76 -2.22 15.80
C ARG A 258 -1.19 -3.62 15.60
N MET A 259 -1.89 -4.50 14.87
CA MET A 259 -1.37 -5.82 14.52
C MET A 259 -0.10 -5.71 13.67
N TYR A 260 -0.11 -4.85 12.64
CA TYR A 260 1.07 -4.55 11.83
C TYR A 260 2.25 -4.06 12.70
N ASN A 261 2.00 -3.13 13.62
CA ASN A 261 3.04 -2.60 14.50
C ASN A 261 3.62 -3.69 15.43
N GLN A 262 2.78 -4.51 16.07
CA GLN A 262 3.26 -5.59 16.95
C GLN A 262 4.12 -6.63 16.21
N LEU A 263 3.80 -6.92 14.94
CA LEU A 263 4.63 -7.80 14.12
C LEU A 263 6.02 -7.19 13.89
N ASN A 264 6.08 -5.93 13.44
CA ASN A 264 7.36 -5.27 13.14
C ASN A 264 8.19 -4.96 14.41
N GLU A 265 7.57 -4.91 15.59
CA GLU A 265 8.28 -4.78 16.86
C GLU A 265 8.93 -6.10 17.32
N GLN A 266 8.44 -7.26 16.87
CA GLN A 266 8.89 -8.58 17.34
C GLN A 266 9.68 -9.38 16.31
N LEU A 267 9.65 -8.97 15.03
CA LEU A 267 10.43 -9.58 13.97
C LEU A 267 11.77 -8.84 13.79
N THR A 268 12.83 -9.61 13.64
CA THR A 268 14.13 -9.13 13.14
C THR A 268 14.03 -8.77 11.66
N GLU A 269 15.02 -8.05 11.12
CA GLU A 269 15.02 -7.67 9.69
C GLU A 269 14.99 -8.90 8.78
N GLU A 270 15.71 -9.97 9.13
CA GLU A 270 15.69 -11.23 8.39
C GLU A 270 14.33 -11.94 8.46
N GLU A 271 13.72 -11.99 9.64
CA GLU A 271 12.39 -12.57 9.83
C GLU A 271 11.31 -11.76 9.09
N GLU A 272 11.39 -10.42 9.12
CA GLU A 272 10.45 -9.55 8.40
C GLU A 272 10.56 -9.74 6.88
N ALA A 273 11.78 -9.90 6.35
CA ALA A 273 12.00 -10.18 4.94
C ALA A 273 11.41 -11.54 4.52
N GLN A 274 11.59 -12.57 5.35
CA GLN A 274 11.00 -13.90 5.11
C GLN A 274 9.48 -13.86 5.20
N TRP A 275 8.94 -13.19 6.22
CA TRP A 275 7.50 -12.97 6.40
C TRP A 275 6.88 -12.29 5.17
N LYS A 276 7.45 -11.17 4.71
CA LYS A 276 6.97 -10.45 3.52
C LYS A 276 6.97 -11.34 2.28
N LYS A 277 8.03 -12.11 2.06
CA LYS A 277 8.12 -13.03 0.92
C LYS A 277 6.98 -14.05 0.94
N GLN A 278 6.80 -14.74 2.06
CA GLN A 278 5.74 -15.75 2.19
C GLN A 278 4.35 -15.13 2.08
N LEU A 279 4.12 -13.97 2.71
CA LEU A 279 2.85 -13.25 2.67
C LEU A 279 2.47 -12.84 1.23
N PHE A 280 3.44 -12.39 0.43
CA PHE A 280 3.16 -11.95 -0.95
C PHE A 280 2.95 -13.12 -1.92
N ASP A 281 3.42 -14.32 -1.59
CA ASP A 281 3.25 -15.54 -2.40
C ASP A 281 1.86 -16.20 -2.22
N LEU A 282 1.04 -15.72 -1.28
CA LEU A 282 -0.32 -16.22 -0.97
C LEU A 282 -1.39 -15.86 -2.02
N THR A 283 -1.21 -16.26 -3.27
CA THR A 283 -2.12 -15.83 -4.37
C THR A 283 -3.05 -16.93 -4.89
N LYS A 284 -2.80 -18.20 -4.55
CA LYS A 284 -3.46 -19.34 -5.20
C LYS A 284 -4.72 -19.85 -4.50
N GLU A 285 -4.71 -19.85 -3.17
CA GLU A 285 -5.78 -20.41 -2.34
C GLU A 285 -6.42 -19.31 -1.48
N PRO A 286 -7.67 -19.47 -1.03
CA PRO A 286 -8.30 -18.54 -0.11
C PRO A 286 -7.48 -18.37 1.17
N ILE A 287 -7.05 -17.15 1.41
CA ILE A 287 -6.20 -16.78 2.53
C ILE A 287 -6.99 -16.83 3.82
N THR A 288 -6.39 -17.39 4.87
CA THR A 288 -6.97 -17.44 6.21
C THR A 288 -6.02 -16.96 7.31
N ALA A 289 -6.58 -16.56 8.45
CA ALA A 289 -5.86 -16.19 9.66
C ALA A 289 -4.99 -17.34 10.17
N GLU A 290 -5.47 -18.58 10.07
CA GLU A 290 -4.72 -19.79 10.44
C GLU A 290 -3.48 -19.98 9.56
N GLN A 291 -3.59 -19.73 8.25
CA GLN A 291 -2.43 -19.76 7.36
C GLN A 291 -1.39 -18.71 7.73
N LEU A 292 -1.83 -17.49 8.05
CA LEU A 292 -0.91 -16.44 8.49
C LEU A 292 -0.26 -16.78 9.84
N ASP A 293 -0.98 -17.39 10.77
CA ASP A 293 -0.41 -17.89 12.03
C ASP A 293 0.63 -18.98 11.79
N ASN A 294 0.39 -19.91 10.85
CA ASN A 294 1.35 -20.95 10.48
C ASN A 294 2.62 -20.37 9.85
N ILE A 295 2.47 -19.45 8.88
CA ILE A 295 3.60 -18.78 8.23
C ILE A 295 4.43 -18.01 9.26
N LEU A 296 3.77 -17.28 10.15
CA LEU A 296 4.45 -16.50 11.18
C LEU A 296 5.18 -17.44 12.16
N SER A 297 4.58 -18.58 12.47
CA SER A 297 5.18 -19.60 13.33
C SER A 297 6.43 -20.22 12.71
N GLU A 298 6.40 -20.51 11.41
CA GLU A 298 7.55 -21.02 10.65
C GLU A 298 8.69 -20.02 10.60
N VAL A 299 8.40 -18.75 10.34
CA VAL A 299 9.39 -17.65 10.31
C VAL A 299 10.05 -17.49 11.68
N LYS A 300 9.28 -17.55 12.77
CA LYS A 300 9.80 -17.37 14.12
C LYS A 300 10.45 -18.63 14.70
N GLY A 301 10.09 -19.81 14.19
CA GLY A 301 10.40 -21.10 14.81
C GLY A 301 9.66 -21.34 16.14
N ALA A 302 8.52 -20.67 16.35
CA ALA A 302 7.71 -20.74 17.56
C ALA A 302 6.23 -20.54 17.21
N ASN A 303 5.34 -21.26 17.89
CA ASN A 303 3.92 -21.28 17.56
C ASN A 303 3.22 -19.96 17.94
N THR A 304 2.25 -19.55 17.14
CA THR A 304 1.34 -18.44 17.49
C THR A 304 -0.08 -18.70 16.97
N ALA A 305 -1.04 -18.00 17.56
CA ALA A 305 -2.46 -18.00 17.15
C ALA A 305 -2.99 -16.56 17.07
N PHE A 306 -2.10 -15.62 16.79
CA PHE A 306 -2.33 -14.18 16.86
C PHE A 306 -3.43 -13.72 15.90
N PHE A 307 -3.41 -14.15 14.64
CA PHE A 307 -4.40 -13.74 13.66
C PHE A 307 -5.75 -14.40 13.95
N VAL A 308 -5.77 -15.70 14.29
CA VAL A 308 -7.01 -16.41 14.66
C VAL A 308 -7.66 -15.80 15.90
N LYS A 309 -6.87 -15.44 16.92
CA LYS A 309 -7.34 -14.75 18.14
C LYS A 309 -7.88 -13.34 17.85
N ASN A 310 -7.44 -12.71 16.75
CA ASN A 310 -7.79 -11.34 16.40
C ASN A 310 -8.78 -11.18 15.25
N LYS A 311 -9.25 -12.27 14.62
CA LYS A 311 -10.16 -12.24 13.46
C LYS A 311 -11.44 -11.43 13.63
N ASN A 312 -11.94 -11.29 14.86
CA ASN A 312 -13.14 -10.49 15.14
C ASN A 312 -12.73 -9.05 15.46
N GLU A 313 -13.02 -8.12 14.55
CA GLU A 313 -12.67 -6.70 14.71
C GLU A 313 -13.34 -6.03 15.92
N ASN A 314 -14.51 -6.52 16.36
CA ASN A 314 -15.25 -5.95 17.49
C ASN A 314 -14.69 -6.36 18.86
N LYS A 315 -13.78 -7.35 18.91
CA LYS A 315 -13.11 -7.76 20.14
C LYS A 315 -11.81 -6.96 20.33
N PRO A 316 -11.41 -6.66 21.57
CA PRO A 316 -10.10 -6.07 21.86
C PRO A 316 -8.95 -6.84 21.18
N LEU A 317 -7.89 -6.11 20.84
CA LEU A 317 -6.66 -6.71 20.33
C LEU A 317 -6.06 -7.64 21.39
N GLN A 318 -5.87 -8.91 21.04
CA GLN A 318 -5.02 -9.84 21.80
C GLN A 318 -3.58 -9.65 21.35
N SER A 319 -2.65 -9.63 22.29
CA SER A 319 -1.23 -9.36 22.01
C SER A 319 -0.58 -10.54 21.28
N LEU A 320 0.43 -10.23 20.46
CA LEU A 320 1.26 -11.22 19.81
C LEU A 320 2.18 -11.89 20.84
N PHE A 321 2.01 -13.21 20.98
CA PHE A 321 2.88 -14.08 21.76
C PHE A 321 3.35 -15.23 20.89
N PHE A 322 4.58 -15.66 21.16
CA PHE A 322 5.19 -16.84 20.56
C PHE A 322 5.36 -17.89 21.64
N TYR A 323 4.86 -19.08 21.38
CA TYR A 323 4.92 -20.23 22.27
C TYR A 323 5.98 -21.21 21.76
N ASP A 324 6.78 -21.74 22.67
CA ASP A 324 7.72 -22.81 22.32
C ASP A 324 6.93 -24.03 21.83
N SER A 325 7.38 -24.61 20.72
CA SER A 325 6.69 -25.73 20.08
C SER A 325 6.96 -27.08 20.74
N ARG A 326 7.94 -27.16 21.64
CA ARG A 326 8.31 -28.39 22.33
C ARG A 326 7.34 -28.70 23.47
N SER A 327 7.02 -29.98 23.65
CA SER A 327 6.23 -30.43 24.81
C SER A 327 6.99 -30.19 26.10
N ILE A 328 6.25 -29.90 27.18
CA ILE A 328 6.80 -29.69 28.52
C ILE A 328 6.45 -30.89 29.37
N GLU A 329 7.48 -31.54 29.91
CA GLU A 329 7.36 -32.60 30.88
C GLU A 329 7.84 -32.13 32.26
N VAL A 330 7.06 -32.41 33.30
CA VAL A 330 7.41 -32.09 34.68
C VAL A 330 7.50 -33.39 35.48
N ASN A 331 8.67 -33.65 36.07
CA ASN A 331 8.94 -34.88 36.83
C ASN A 331 8.55 -36.17 36.06
N GLY A 332 8.77 -36.17 34.74
CA GLY A 332 8.46 -37.31 33.85
C GLY A 332 7.00 -37.44 33.42
N SER A 333 6.13 -36.47 33.77
CA SER A 333 4.75 -36.41 33.31
C SER A 333 4.57 -35.32 32.26
N GLU A 334 3.97 -35.65 31.12
CA GLU A 334 3.63 -34.69 30.07
C GLU A 334 2.56 -33.70 30.55
N THR A 335 2.64 -32.47 30.05
CA THR A 335 1.75 -31.38 30.45
C THR A 335 1.22 -30.62 29.25
N GLU A 336 0.02 -30.06 29.37
CA GLU A 336 -0.59 -29.17 28.36
C GLU A 336 -0.03 -27.73 28.43
N MET A 337 1.02 -27.52 29.22
CA MET A 337 1.61 -26.19 29.40
C MET A 337 2.38 -25.77 28.15
N GLN A 338 2.35 -24.47 27.87
CA GLN A 338 3.15 -23.87 26.83
C GLN A 338 4.04 -22.78 27.43
N ALA A 339 5.32 -22.82 27.09
CA ALA A 339 6.26 -21.77 27.46
C ALA A 339 6.17 -20.64 26.43
N ILE A 340 6.26 -19.38 26.89
CA ILE A 340 6.38 -18.22 26.01
C ILE A 340 7.86 -17.97 25.71
N VAL A 341 8.17 -17.74 24.44
CA VAL A 341 9.49 -17.32 23.98
C VAL A 341 9.50 -15.80 23.87
N GLN A 342 10.36 -15.14 24.65
CA GLN A 342 10.57 -13.70 24.53
C GLN A 342 12.05 -13.36 24.66
N ASN A 343 12.59 -12.62 23.69
CA ASN A 343 14.00 -12.21 23.64
C ASN A 343 14.98 -13.39 23.83
N GLY A 344 14.66 -14.54 23.23
CA GLY A 344 15.44 -15.78 23.34
C GLY A 344 15.38 -16.47 24.72
N GLN A 345 14.47 -16.04 25.59
CA GLN A 345 14.28 -16.62 26.93
C GLN A 345 12.92 -17.31 27.02
N LEU A 346 12.88 -18.41 27.78
CA LEU A 346 11.66 -19.13 28.06
C LEU A 346 11.00 -18.64 29.35
N PHE A 347 9.69 -18.46 29.26
CA PHE A 347 8.82 -18.09 30.35
C PHE A 347 7.77 -19.18 30.54
N PHE A 348 7.72 -19.75 31.74
CA PHE A 348 6.81 -20.84 32.08
C PHE A 348 5.62 -20.32 32.89
N PRO A 349 4.41 -20.83 32.67
CA PRO A 349 3.23 -20.43 33.44
C PRO A 349 3.44 -20.85 34.90
N LEU A 350 3.63 -19.86 35.79
CA LEU A 350 4.19 -20.10 37.12
C LEU A 350 3.31 -21.03 37.97
N THR A 351 2.00 -20.79 37.95
CA THR A 351 1.06 -21.53 38.81
C THR A 351 1.02 -23.00 38.38
N GLU A 352 0.82 -23.24 37.10
CA GLU A 352 0.70 -24.56 36.48
C GLU A 352 2.01 -25.35 36.62
N THR A 353 3.15 -24.68 36.43
CA THR A 353 4.48 -25.29 36.58
C THR A 353 4.71 -25.75 38.02
N LEU A 354 4.42 -24.88 38.99
CA LEU A 354 4.60 -25.20 40.40
C LEU A 354 3.63 -26.27 40.89
N GLN A 355 2.37 -26.23 40.45
CA GLN A 355 1.40 -27.29 40.77
C GLN A 355 1.85 -28.65 40.22
N SER A 356 2.39 -28.67 39.00
CA SER A 356 2.94 -29.89 38.38
C SER A 356 4.19 -30.40 39.12
N LEU A 357 4.99 -29.51 39.72
CA LEU A 357 6.10 -29.85 40.61
C LEU A 357 5.64 -30.27 42.03
N GLY A 358 4.33 -30.28 42.30
CA GLY A 358 3.75 -30.68 43.59
C GLY A 358 3.72 -29.59 44.66
N TYR A 359 3.78 -28.31 44.27
CA TYR A 359 3.55 -27.19 45.18
C TYR A 359 2.06 -26.87 45.28
N GLU A 360 1.61 -26.50 46.48
CA GLU A 360 0.32 -25.86 46.67
C GLU A 360 0.42 -24.37 46.34
N VAL A 361 -0.36 -23.91 45.37
CA VAL A 361 -0.37 -22.51 44.93
C VAL A 361 -1.73 -21.87 45.20
N LYS A 362 -1.76 -20.74 45.92
CA LYS A 362 -2.98 -19.98 46.24
C LYS A 362 -2.81 -18.49 45.93
N ASN A 363 -3.73 -17.96 45.13
CA ASN A 363 -3.86 -16.52 44.91
C ASN A 363 -4.52 -15.85 46.12
N LEU A 364 -3.88 -14.83 46.68
CA LEU A 364 -4.42 -14.04 47.78
C LEU A 364 -4.90 -12.69 47.23
N THR A 365 -6.17 -12.67 46.83
CA THR A 365 -6.83 -11.58 46.08
C THR A 365 -6.76 -10.23 46.80
N GLY A 366 -6.79 -10.20 48.13
CA GLY A 366 -6.71 -8.96 48.92
C GLY A 366 -5.33 -8.29 48.93
N GLU A 367 -4.25 -9.04 48.68
CA GLU A 367 -2.88 -8.53 48.76
C GLU A 367 -2.14 -8.53 47.41
N LYS A 368 -2.82 -8.94 46.32
CA LYS A 368 -2.20 -9.17 45.00
C LYS A 368 -0.92 -10.01 45.12
N SER A 369 -0.96 -11.03 45.98
CA SER A 369 0.18 -11.90 46.29
C SER A 369 -0.14 -13.36 46.00
N LEU A 370 0.91 -14.14 45.71
CA LEU A 370 0.82 -15.58 45.49
C LEU A 370 1.47 -16.29 46.68
N LEU A 371 0.71 -17.16 47.35
CA LEU A 371 1.22 -18.05 48.39
C LEU A 371 1.53 -19.40 47.77
N VAL A 372 2.78 -19.84 47.89
CA VAL A 372 3.24 -21.14 47.38
C VAL A 372 3.80 -21.93 48.55
N LYS A 373 3.40 -23.19 48.70
CA LYS A 373 3.87 -24.07 49.79
C LYS A 373 4.33 -25.41 49.25
N ARG A 374 5.42 -25.92 49.82
CA ARG A 374 5.86 -27.31 49.61
C ARG A 374 6.70 -27.78 50.79
N LYS A 375 6.29 -28.88 51.41
CA LYS A 375 6.91 -29.43 52.63
C LYS A 375 7.08 -28.32 53.68
N TYR A 376 8.32 -27.98 54.04
CA TYR A 376 8.67 -26.97 55.03
C TYR A 376 8.85 -25.55 54.45
N ASN A 377 8.82 -25.40 53.12
CA ASN A 377 9.04 -24.12 52.47
C ASN A 377 7.73 -23.40 52.18
N THR A 378 7.64 -22.14 52.61
CA THR A 378 6.55 -21.22 52.28
C THR A 378 7.12 -20.01 51.55
N TYR A 379 6.64 -19.79 50.33
CA TYR A 379 6.96 -18.63 49.51
C TYR A 379 5.75 -17.70 49.44
N ARG A 380 6.00 -16.40 49.51
CA ARG A 380 5.00 -15.36 49.25
C ARG A 380 5.52 -14.38 48.21
N PHE A 381 5.00 -14.47 46.99
CA PHE A 381 5.38 -13.58 45.89
C PHE A 381 4.51 -12.32 45.89
N TYR A 382 5.16 -11.19 45.65
CA TYR A 382 4.52 -9.91 45.39
C TYR A 382 4.95 -9.42 44.00
N PRO A 383 4.32 -9.91 42.91
CA PRO A 383 4.79 -9.66 41.55
C PRO A 383 4.91 -8.16 41.22
N SER A 384 3.94 -7.34 41.65
CA SER A 384 3.95 -5.89 41.43
C SER A 384 5.00 -5.12 42.24
N GLN A 385 5.67 -5.79 43.18
CA GLN A 385 6.75 -5.21 43.99
C GLN A 385 8.10 -5.86 43.68
N HIS A 386 8.17 -6.71 42.65
CA HIS A 386 9.37 -7.44 42.23
C HIS A 386 10.13 -8.05 43.42
N ARG A 387 9.41 -8.76 44.31
CA ARG A 387 10.01 -9.41 45.48
C ARG A 387 9.24 -10.66 45.89
N PHE A 388 9.89 -11.52 46.67
CA PHE A 388 9.25 -12.62 47.37
C PHE A 388 9.78 -12.76 48.79
N ILE A 389 9.03 -13.49 49.62
CA ILE A 389 9.44 -13.89 50.96
C ILE A 389 9.54 -15.42 50.96
N LEU A 390 10.67 -15.97 51.40
CA LEU A 390 10.87 -17.41 51.60
C LEU A 390 11.19 -17.64 53.07
N ASN A 391 10.34 -18.40 53.77
CA ASN A 391 10.53 -18.74 55.19
C ASN A 391 10.91 -17.51 56.04
N GLU A 392 10.12 -16.44 55.92
CA GLU A 392 10.30 -15.14 56.60
C GLU A 392 11.45 -14.25 56.10
N GLU A 393 12.34 -14.75 55.25
CA GLU A 393 13.40 -13.96 54.63
C GLU A 393 12.94 -13.28 53.33
N LYS A 394 13.35 -12.02 53.13
CA LYS A 394 12.93 -11.19 51.98
C LYS A 394 13.98 -11.20 50.89
N TYR A 395 13.52 -11.41 49.65
CA TYR A 395 14.36 -11.46 48.45
C TYR A 395 13.80 -10.53 47.38
N GLY A 396 14.69 -9.79 46.70
CA GLY A 396 14.37 -9.02 45.51
C GLY A 396 14.35 -9.89 44.25
N LEU A 397 13.50 -9.53 43.30
CA LEU A 397 13.44 -10.09 41.96
C LEU A 397 13.78 -9.00 40.94
N TYR A 398 14.42 -9.39 39.85
CA TYR A 398 14.58 -8.51 38.72
C TYR A 398 13.25 -8.39 37.97
N GLU A 399 13.04 -7.28 37.26
CA GLU A 399 11.78 -7.01 36.55
C GLU A 399 11.42 -8.11 35.54
N ASN A 400 12.42 -8.75 34.93
CA ASN A 400 12.22 -9.85 33.98
C ASN A 400 12.08 -11.24 34.63
N ALA A 401 12.09 -11.35 35.95
CA ALA A 401 11.94 -12.64 36.62
C ALA A 401 10.52 -13.18 36.52
N LEU A 402 9.54 -12.29 36.69
CA LEU A 402 8.12 -12.58 36.63
C LEU A 402 7.44 -11.61 35.67
N GLN A 403 6.68 -12.14 34.72
CA GLN A 403 5.93 -11.33 33.75
C GLN A 403 4.48 -11.79 33.67
N THR A 404 3.58 -10.86 33.33
CA THR A 404 2.17 -11.18 33.15
C THR A 404 1.82 -11.14 31.68
N TYR A 405 1.34 -12.26 31.14
CA TYR A 405 0.85 -12.37 29.77
C TYR A 405 -0.60 -12.84 29.80
N GLU A 406 -1.51 -12.09 29.15
CA GLU A 406 -2.96 -12.34 29.14
C GLU A 406 -3.56 -12.55 30.56
N GLY A 407 -3.04 -11.81 31.56
CA GLY A 407 -3.51 -11.90 32.94
C GLY A 407 -2.99 -13.12 33.72
N ARG A 408 -2.13 -13.94 33.12
CA ARG A 408 -1.46 -15.08 33.77
C ARG A 408 -0.01 -14.74 34.09
N LEU A 409 0.46 -15.20 35.24
CA LEU A 409 1.81 -14.95 35.72
C LEU A 409 2.76 -16.04 35.20
N TYR A 410 3.87 -15.61 34.60
CA TYR A 410 4.91 -16.47 34.08
C TYR A 410 6.24 -16.17 34.75
N ILE A 411 7.10 -17.17 34.84
CA ILE A 411 8.43 -17.09 35.41
C ILE A 411 9.49 -17.42 34.36
N ASN A 412 10.53 -16.60 34.31
CA ASN A 412 11.68 -16.84 33.47
C ASN A 412 12.40 -18.13 33.88
N GLN A 413 12.85 -18.93 32.92
CA GLN A 413 13.55 -20.20 33.15
C GLN A 413 14.66 -20.09 34.22
N LYS A 414 15.52 -19.08 34.11
CA LYS A 414 16.66 -18.92 35.05
C LYS A 414 16.19 -18.70 36.48
N TRP A 415 15.07 -18.00 36.65
CA TRP A 415 14.50 -17.72 37.97
C TRP A 415 13.72 -18.90 38.52
N LEU A 416 13.04 -19.67 37.67
CA LEU A 416 12.43 -20.93 38.05
C LEU A 416 13.48 -21.87 38.64
N GLN A 417 14.60 -22.07 37.93
CA GLN A 417 15.71 -22.91 38.39
C GLN A 417 16.32 -22.40 39.70
N LYS A 418 16.57 -21.08 39.82
CA LYS A 418 17.19 -20.49 41.01
C LYS A 418 16.32 -20.50 42.26
N ILE A 419 15.03 -20.22 42.12
CA ILE A 419 14.13 -20.05 43.27
C ILE A 419 13.64 -21.40 43.78
N PHE A 420 13.33 -22.32 42.86
CA PHE A 420 12.70 -23.59 43.20
C PHE A 420 13.65 -24.79 43.15
N LEU A 421 14.92 -24.54 42.81
CA LEU A 421 15.97 -25.56 42.74
C LEU A 421 15.57 -26.72 41.82
N VAL A 422 15.13 -26.36 40.62
CA VAL A 422 14.79 -27.31 39.56
C VAL A 422 15.81 -27.26 38.43
N GLU A 423 16.01 -28.38 37.76
CA GLU A 423 16.72 -28.45 36.49
C GLU A 423 15.73 -28.26 35.33
N VAL A 424 16.13 -27.49 34.32
CA VAL A 424 15.39 -27.36 33.06
C VAL A 424 16.30 -27.78 31.92
N GLN A 425 16.01 -28.93 31.29
CA GLN A 425 16.74 -29.44 30.15
C GLN A 425 15.98 -29.18 28.85
N ASN A 426 16.58 -28.38 27.98
CA ASN A 426 16.03 -27.99 26.69
C ASN A 426 16.55 -28.92 25.59
N LYS A 427 15.87 -30.05 25.33
CA LYS A 427 16.21 -31.02 24.27
C LYS A 427 15.12 -31.01 23.18
N GLN A 428 14.69 -32.20 22.72
CA GLN A 428 13.53 -32.39 21.85
C GLN A 428 12.24 -31.97 22.56
N SER A 429 12.14 -32.28 23.86
CA SER A 429 11.15 -31.74 24.79
C SER A 429 11.85 -30.90 25.86
N ILE A 430 11.07 -30.09 26.56
CA ILE A 430 11.52 -29.34 27.74
C ILE A 430 11.22 -30.18 28.97
N TYR A 431 12.26 -30.62 29.66
CA TYR A 431 12.13 -31.39 30.90
C TYR A 431 12.38 -30.48 32.10
N ILE A 432 11.44 -30.44 33.03
CA ILE A 432 11.56 -29.73 34.31
C ILE A 432 11.55 -30.78 35.42
N GLN A 433 12.64 -30.85 36.19
CA GLN A 433 12.80 -31.84 37.25
C GLN A 433 13.30 -31.20 38.53
N ASP A 434 12.83 -31.71 39.66
CA ASP A 434 13.38 -31.32 40.96
C ASP A 434 14.86 -31.73 41.06
N LEU A 435 15.69 -30.85 41.61
CA LEU A 435 17.01 -31.26 42.07
C LEU A 435 16.84 -31.93 43.44
N ASP A 436 17.08 -33.24 43.51
CA ASP A 436 17.26 -33.94 44.78
C ASP A 436 18.52 -33.38 45.45
N LEU A 437 18.31 -32.55 46.48
CA LEU A 437 19.35 -31.97 47.33
C LEU A 437 19.34 -32.59 48.72
#